data_AF-D8T5K4-F1
#
_entry.id   AF-D8T5K4-F1
#
_cell.length_a   1.000
_cell.length_b   1.000
_cell.length_c   1.000
_cell.angle_alpha   90.00
_cell.angle_beta   90.00
_cell.angle_gamma   90.00
#
_symmetry.space_group_name_H-M   'P 1'
#
loop_
_entity.id
_entity.type
_entity.pdbx_description
1 polymer ?
#
loop_
_entity_poly.entity_id
_entity_poly.type
_entity_poly.pdbx_seq_one_letter_code
_entity_poly.pdbx_strand_id
1 'polypeptide(L)'
;MEWEEERIVAHLEVLVAFLRRHERLWRAHVVEFFQGRLWEILDTRWLLALRSASMEDLLLLPSHISKDCWPKTLQDFLADARSLSLSRELMETSKVFPFTKPCESLPSVITQGVNAKKLHEIERLSSLIVNISRVVNATEIVDVGAGQGYLAQVLAFHHKLPVVAVDCSAHNTTVTNKRADRIQRYYASRSGKLDIVLHTGRAANPGPKTATCLLGSGNENVSLDAFLSSISIRKEDEQRSHEQHSIVLAGLHACGDLSANMLRTFVNRQDVTAVISVGCCYNLLSENDDKCGFPLSRGMKRLNLRLGGAGRDLGCQSAHRWKDIGCEMAVANFDVHAFRAAFQILLHRFYPGIAVTSPSVGRIGKAKRRKQMRKPSSECQACHGKGGDDAGKFVAFQHYSAEALKRLGLPEVSREDLAEIWKEVEPFQALVAPFWSLRSAIAPVLETLLLMDRLLYLKEQESEVPSFSAMLLPVFDPSVSPRNMAVVATRRKSGDKTSSESLLG
;
A
#
# COMPACT_ATOMS: atom_id res chain seq x y z
N MET A 1 15.86 -5.00 8.57
CA MET A 1 17.01 -5.41 7.72
C MET A 1 17.83 -4.18 7.42
N GLU A 2 19.05 -4.11 7.94
CA GLU A 2 20.00 -3.08 7.54
C GLU A 2 20.73 -3.54 6.27
N TRP A 3 20.73 -2.69 5.25
CA TRP A 3 21.42 -2.93 4.00
C TRP A 3 22.47 -1.85 3.81
N GLU A 4 23.70 -2.26 3.49
CA GLU A 4 24.76 -1.36 3.05
C GLU A 4 24.44 -0.81 1.65
N GLU A 5 24.83 0.45 1.39
CA GLU A 5 24.55 1.14 0.13
C GLU A 5 24.96 0.30 -1.09
N GLU A 6 26.20 -0.21 -1.10
CA GLU A 6 26.75 -1.04 -2.19
C GLU A 6 25.89 -2.29 -2.45
N ARG A 7 25.39 -2.94 -1.40
CA ARG A 7 24.53 -4.13 -1.52
C ARG A 7 23.17 -3.77 -2.08
N ILE A 8 22.61 -2.61 -1.71
CA ILE A 8 21.34 -2.13 -2.27
C ILE A 8 21.51 -1.87 -3.76
N VAL A 9 22.58 -1.18 -4.17
CA VAL A 9 22.88 -0.88 -5.57
C VAL A 9 23.03 -2.15 -6.39
N ALA A 10 23.86 -3.10 -5.93
CA ALA A 10 24.06 -4.37 -6.63
C ALA A 10 22.74 -5.17 -6.78
N HIS A 11 21.92 -5.22 -5.74
CA HIS A 11 20.61 -5.89 -5.81
C HIS A 11 19.67 -5.20 -6.80
N LEU A 12 19.62 -3.87 -6.80
CA LEU A 12 18.80 -3.08 -7.72
C LEU A 12 19.24 -3.27 -9.18
N GLU A 13 20.54 -3.38 -9.45
CA GLU A 13 21.06 -3.67 -10.80
C GLU A 13 20.54 -5.01 -11.34
N VAL A 14 20.64 -6.07 -10.54
CA VAL A 14 20.14 -7.41 -10.92
C VAL A 14 18.61 -7.40 -11.05
N LEU A 15 17.92 -6.72 -10.13
CA LEU A 15 16.46 -6.58 -10.15
C LEU A 15 15.98 -5.85 -11.42
N VAL A 16 16.61 -4.73 -11.76
CA VAL A 16 16.29 -3.97 -12.98
C VAL A 16 16.60 -4.79 -14.22
N ALA A 17 17.69 -5.57 -14.25
CA ALA A 17 17.98 -6.48 -15.35
C ALA A 17 16.88 -7.54 -15.53
N PHE A 18 16.38 -8.14 -14.45
CA PHE A 18 15.23 -9.05 -14.46
C PHE A 18 13.97 -8.36 -15.00
N LEU A 19 13.65 -7.16 -14.51
CA LEU A 19 12.48 -6.42 -14.98
C LEU A 19 12.59 -6.07 -16.47
N ARG A 20 13.76 -5.66 -16.97
CA ARG A 20 13.97 -5.41 -18.40
C ARG A 20 13.76 -6.67 -19.24
N ARG A 21 14.28 -7.82 -18.78
CA ARG A 21 14.09 -9.11 -19.47
C ARG A 21 12.61 -9.49 -19.60
N HIS A 22 11.80 -9.16 -18.59
CA HIS A 22 10.37 -9.51 -18.55
C HIS A 22 9.43 -8.31 -18.79
N GLU A 23 9.93 -7.26 -19.45
CA GLU A 23 9.24 -5.97 -19.61
C GLU A 23 7.85 -6.10 -20.21
N ARG A 24 7.72 -6.86 -21.29
CA ARG A 24 6.44 -7.07 -21.99
C ARG A 24 5.36 -7.67 -21.07
N LEU A 25 5.75 -8.50 -20.11
CA LEU A 25 4.82 -9.17 -19.20
C LEU A 25 4.29 -8.23 -18.09
N TRP A 26 5.17 -7.47 -17.44
CA TRP A 26 4.73 -6.61 -16.34
C TRP A 26 4.14 -5.27 -16.82
N ARG A 27 4.58 -4.76 -17.99
CA ARG A 27 3.97 -3.56 -18.61
C ARG A 27 2.63 -3.83 -19.28
N ALA A 28 2.32 -5.09 -19.59
CA ALA A 28 1.01 -5.47 -20.10
C ALA A 28 -0.10 -5.07 -19.11
N HIS A 29 -1.10 -4.35 -19.60
CA HIS A 29 -2.28 -4.00 -18.80
C HIS A 29 -3.37 -5.04 -19.04
N VAL A 30 -3.85 -5.71 -17.98
CA VAL A 30 -4.75 -6.89 -18.11
C VAL A 30 -6.06 -6.58 -18.85
N VAL A 31 -6.52 -5.32 -18.88
CA VAL A 31 -7.72 -4.97 -19.67
C VAL A 31 -7.49 -5.05 -21.18
N GLU A 32 -6.24 -5.00 -21.63
CA GLU A 32 -5.86 -5.17 -23.03
C GLU A 32 -5.65 -6.65 -23.39
N PHE A 33 -6.02 -7.59 -22.52
CA PHE A 33 -5.71 -9.01 -22.68
C PHE A 33 -6.14 -9.57 -24.04
N PHE A 34 -7.40 -9.32 -24.43
CA PHE A 34 -7.94 -9.77 -25.70
C PHE A 34 -7.49 -8.91 -26.87
N GLN A 35 -7.65 -7.59 -26.76
CA GLN A 35 -7.31 -6.65 -27.84
C GLN A 35 -5.83 -6.70 -28.23
N GLY A 36 -4.94 -6.82 -27.25
CA GLY A 36 -3.50 -6.91 -27.44
C GLY A 36 -2.96 -8.34 -27.57
N ARG A 37 -3.83 -9.36 -27.59
CA ARG A 37 -3.46 -10.79 -27.62
C ARG A 37 -2.34 -11.13 -26.64
N LEU A 38 -2.45 -10.67 -25.40
CA LEU A 38 -1.32 -10.64 -24.46
C LEU A 38 -0.76 -12.03 -24.11
N TRP A 39 -1.52 -13.11 -24.33
CA TRP A 39 -1.03 -14.48 -24.17
C TRP A 39 0.13 -14.82 -25.12
N GLU A 40 0.26 -14.13 -26.25
CA GLU A 40 1.33 -14.36 -27.24
C GLU A 40 2.68 -13.82 -26.82
N ILE A 41 2.70 -13.02 -25.74
CA ILE A 41 3.94 -12.55 -25.13
C ILE A 41 4.63 -13.70 -24.36
N LEU A 42 3.88 -14.73 -23.96
CA LEU A 42 4.39 -15.82 -23.15
C LEU A 42 5.17 -16.85 -23.98
N ASP A 43 6.23 -17.41 -23.40
CA ASP A 43 6.91 -18.59 -23.95
C ASP A 43 5.89 -19.72 -24.15
N THR A 44 5.89 -20.34 -25.32
CA THR A 44 4.89 -21.35 -25.69
C THR A 44 4.89 -22.54 -24.73
N ARG A 45 6.05 -22.95 -24.21
CA ARG A 45 6.15 -24.04 -23.23
C ARG A 45 5.57 -23.62 -21.88
N TRP A 46 5.74 -22.37 -21.48
CA TRP A 46 5.11 -21.84 -20.27
C TRP A 46 3.59 -21.83 -20.42
N LEU A 47 3.08 -21.31 -21.54
CA LEU A 47 1.65 -21.24 -21.81
C LEU A 47 1.02 -22.64 -21.82
N LEU A 48 1.64 -23.62 -22.49
CA LEU A 48 1.16 -24.99 -22.51
C LEU A 48 1.13 -25.61 -21.11
N ALA A 49 2.20 -25.46 -20.34
CA ALA A 49 2.27 -25.99 -18.97
C ALA A 49 1.22 -25.37 -18.06
N LEU A 50 1.07 -24.04 -18.11
CA LEU A 50 0.13 -23.31 -17.25
C LEU A 50 -1.33 -23.46 -17.69
N ARG A 51 -1.60 -23.65 -18.99
CA ARG A 51 -2.95 -23.96 -19.49
C ARG A 51 -3.46 -25.30 -18.97
N SER A 52 -2.56 -26.26 -18.77
CA SER A 52 -2.88 -27.58 -18.22
C SER A 52 -2.82 -27.64 -16.69
N ALA A 53 -2.40 -26.56 -16.03
CA ALA A 53 -2.30 -26.52 -14.57
C ALA A 53 -3.69 -26.40 -13.91
N SER A 54 -3.82 -26.97 -12.71
CA SER A 54 -5.03 -26.78 -11.91
C SER A 54 -5.13 -25.34 -11.39
N MET A 55 -6.32 -24.95 -10.91
CA MET A 55 -6.50 -23.63 -10.33
C MET A 55 -5.65 -23.44 -9.07
N GLU A 56 -5.53 -24.49 -8.25
CA GLU A 56 -4.67 -24.52 -7.06
C GLU A 56 -3.23 -24.23 -7.45
N ASP A 57 -2.75 -24.84 -8.53
CA ASP A 57 -1.38 -24.67 -9.00
C ASP A 57 -1.13 -23.26 -9.57
N LEU A 58 -2.08 -22.68 -10.28
CA LEU A 58 -1.98 -21.29 -10.75
C LEU A 58 -1.90 -20.29 -9.58
N LEU A 59 -2.61 -20.55 -8.49
CA LEU A 59 -2.62 -19.70 -7.29
C LEU A 59 -1.30 -19.74 -6.50
N LEU A 60 -0.39 -20.67 -6.83
CA LEU A 60 0.95 -20.75 -6.25
C LEU A 60 1.94 -19.78 -6.91
N LEU A 61 1.74 -19.42 -8.19
CA LEU A 61 2.62 -18.52 -8.95
C LEU A 61 2.86 -17.16 -8.30
N PRO A 62 1.83 -16.42 -7.79
CA PRO A 62 2.05 -15.15 -7.12
C PRO A 62 3.04 -15.24 -5.95
N SER A 63 3.05 -16.39 -5.25
CA SER A 63 3.93 -16.68 -4.11
C SER A 63 5.25 -17.35 -4.51
N HIS A 64 5.56 -17.36 -5.81
CA HIS A 64 6.79 -17.94 -6.38
C HIS A 64 6.99 -19.43 -6.09
N ILE A 65 5.91 -20.18 -5.87
CA ILE A 65 5.97 -21.62 -5.66
C ILE A 65 5.85 -22.30 -7.01
N SER A 66 6.86 -23.08 -7.39
CA SER A 66 6.94 -23.83 -8.65
C SER A 66 6.49 -25.29 -8.50
N LYS A 67 6.27 -25.95 -9.64
CA LYS A 67 6.09 -27.40 -9.73
C LYS A 67 7.22 -28.04 -10.53
N ASP A 68 7.59 -29.25 -10.15
CA ASP A 68 8.66 -30.00 -10.82
C ASP A 68 8.32 -30.34 -12.28
N CYS A 69 7.03 -30.51 -12.58
CA CYS A 69 6.55 -30.80 -13.94
C CYS A 69 6.55 -29.57 -14.87
N TRP A 70 6.80 -28.36 -14.36
CA TRP A 70 6.84 -27.15 -15.17
C TRP A 70 8.18 -26.98 -15.89
N PRO A 71 8.22 -26.29 -17.03
CA PRO A 71 9.46 -26.04 -17.76
C PRO A 71 10.53 -25.41 -16.87
N LYS A 72 11.79 -25.87 -16.98
CA LYS A 72 12.89 -25.38 -16.16
C LYS A 72 13.04 -23.85 -16.21
N THR A 73 12.88 -23.25 -17.38
CA THR A 73 12.92 -21.79 -17.54
C THR A 73 11.81 -21.05 -16.79
N LEU A 74 10.64 -21.65 -16.60
CA LEU A 74 9.56 -21.09 -15.77
C LEU A 74 9.90 -21.23 -14.28
N GLN A 75 10.48 -22.37 -13.87
CA GLN A 75 10.96 -22.54 -12.50
C GLN A 75 12.05 -21.52 -12.17
N ASP A 76 13.00 -21.31 -13.08
CA ASP A 76 14.08 -20.33 -12.93
C ASP A 76 13.52 -18.90 -12.84
N PHE A 77 12.52 -18.55 -13.67
CA PHE A 77 11.82 -17.26 -13.55
C PHE A 77 11.20 -17.04 -12.16
N LEU A 78 10.55 -18.07 -11.59
CA LEU A 78 9.95 -17.98 -10.25
C LEU A 78 11.01 -17.91 -9.16
N ALA A 79 12.11 -18.66 -9.31
CA ALA A 79 13.25 -18.63 -8.39
C ALA A 79 13.94 -17.26 -8.40
N ASP A 80 14.19 -16.69 -9.58
CA ASP A 80 14.72 -15.33 -9.76
C ASP A 80 13.80 -14.32 -9.09
N ALA A 81 12.49 -14.35 -9.40
CA ALA A 81 11.51 -13.44 -8.83
C ALA A 81 11.44 -13.54 -7.29
N ARG A 82 11.55 -14.76 -6.74
CA ARG A 82 11.60 -14.98 -5.29
C ARG A 82 12.86 -14.38 -4.67
N SER A 83 14.02 -14.64 -5.26
CA SER A 83 15.32 -14.17 -4.75
C SER A 83 15.44 -12.63 -4.78
N LEU A 84 14.80 -12.00 -5.76
CA LEU A 84 14.80 -10.54 -5.93
C LEU A 84 13.77 -9.83 -5.03
N SER A 85 12.85 -10.57 -4.44
CA SER A 85 11.79 -10.03 -3.59
C SER A 85 12.24 -9.96 -2.13
N LEU A 86 11.91 -8.86 -1.44
CA LEU A 86 12.13 -8.74 0.00
C LEU A 86 11.29 -9.77 0.77
N SER A 87 11.90 -10.35 1.81
CA SER A 87 11.16 -11.16 2.77
C SER A 87 10.08 -10.32 3.46
N ARG A 88 8.89 -10.90 3.59
CA ARG A 88 7.72 -10.28 4.25
C ARG A 88 7.40 -10.94 5.57
N GLU A 89 8.21 -11.89 6.01
CA GLU A 89 8.00 -12.57 7.27
C GLU A 89 8.05 -11.56 8.42
N LEU A 90 7.06 -11.64 9.30
CA LEU A 90 7.03 -10.82 10.50
C LEU A 90 8.27 -11.10 11.32
N MET A 91 9.05 -10.06 11.57
CA MET A 91 10.05 -10.16 12.63
C MET A 91 9.33 -10.13 13.97
N GLU A 92 9.71 -11.02 14.89
CA GLU A 92 9.22 -10.95 16.26
C GLU A 92 9.58 -9.58 16.82
N THR A 93 8.58 -8.77 17.14
CA THR A 93 8.76 -7.40 17.60
C THR A 93 9.59 -7.34 18.88
N SER A 94 9.59 -8.41 19.68
CA SER A 94 10.44 -8.59 20.87
C SER A 94 11.93 -8.72 20.55
N LYS A 95 12.30 -9.21 19.35
CA LYS A 95 13.70 -9.35 18.92
C LYS A 95 14.29 -8.05 18.36
N VAL A 96 13.45 -7.19 17.77
CA VAL A 96 13.88 -5.90 17.19
C VAL A 96 13.62 -4.75 18.17
N PHE A 97 12.62 -4.86 19.04
CA PHE A 97 12.31 -3.84 20.04
C PHE A 97 12.07 -4.52 21.39
N PRO A 98 13.13 -4.72 22.21
CA PRO A 98 13.02 -5.40 23.50
C PRO A 98 12.07 -4.71 24.50
N PHE A 99 11.58 -3.51 24.18
CA PHE A 99 10.64 -2.72 24.99
C PHE A 99 9.17 -2.77 24.53
N THR A 100 8.81 -3.60 23.54
CA THR A 100 7.38 -3.79 23.23
C THR A 100 6.72 -4.58 24.35
N LYS A 101 6.06 -3.89 25.28
CA LYS A 101 4.99 -4.53 26.07
C LYS A 101 3.97 -5.12 25.10
N PRO A 102 3.35 -6.28 25.42
CA PRO A 102 2.19 -6.76 24.68
C PRO A 102 1.20 -5.62 24.50
N CYS A 103 0.67 -5.44 23.29
CA CYS A 103 -0.32 -4.40 23.03
C CYS A 103 -1.51 -4.64 23.97
N GLU A 104 -1.67 -3.80 24.99
CA GLU A 104 -2.89 -3.79 25.78
C GLU A 104 -4.05 -3.60 24.80
N SER A 105 -5.14 -4.35 25.00
CA SER A 105 -6.29 -4.28 24.10
C SER A 105 -6.78 -2.83 24.03
N LEU A 106 -6.85 -2.27 22.82
CA LEU A 106 -7.25 -0.89 22.64
C LEU A 106 -8.71 -0.67 23.11
N PRO A 107 -9.00 0.40 23.87
CA PRO A 107 -10.34 0.69 24.35
C PRO A 107 -11.37 0.78 23.21
N SER A 108 -12.54 0.15 23.40
CA SER A 108 -13.62 0.11 22.40
C SER A 108 -14.10 1.49 21.94
N VAL A 109 -14.03 2.51 22.81
CA VAL A 109 -14.38 3.90 22.48
C VAL A 109 -13.48 4.50 21.39
N ILE A 110 -12.21 4.08 21.35
CA ILE A 110 -11.21 4.52 20.38
C ILE A 110 -11.35 3.70 19.09
N THR A 111 -11.57 2.39 19.22
CA THR A 111 -11.63 1.45 18.08
C THR A 111 -13.00 1.35 17.41
N GLN A 112 -14.00 2.08 17.89
CA GLN A 112 -15.35 2.06 17.32
C GLN A 112 -15.34 2.40 15.82
N GLY A 113 -15.84 1.47 15.01
CA GLY A 113 -15.93 1.60 13.56
C GLY A 113 -14.65 1.25 12.80
N VAL A 114 -13.60 0.76 13.47
CA VAL A 114 -12.39 0.21 12.84
C VAL A 114 -12.69 -1.21 12.35
N ASN A 115 -12.25 -1.57 11.16
CA ASN A 115 -12.30 -2.96 10.68
C ASN A 115 -11.07 -3.76 11.16
N ALA A 116 -11.16 -5.10 11.18
CA ALA A 116 -10.09 -5.96 11.71
C ALA A 116 -8.70 -5.67 11.09
N LYS A 117 -8.63 -5.49 9.77
CA LYS A 117 -7.38 -5.13 9.09
C LYS A 117 -6.79 -3.82 9.61
N LYS A 118 -7.61 -2.77 9.69
CA LYS A 118 -7.16 -1.44 10.10
C LYS A 118 -6.81 -1.43 11.59
N LEU A 119 -7.49 -2.22 12.41
CA LEU A 119 -7.17 -2.37 13.83
C LEU A 119 -5.77 -2.96 14.01
N HIS A 120 -5.49 -4.08 13.33
CA HIS A 120 -4.16 -4.72 13.30
C HIS A 120 -3.06 -3.75 12.86
N GLU A 121 -3.30 -3.00 11.77
CA GLU A 121 -2.37 -1.97 11.29
C GLU A 121 -2.08 -0.89 12.35
N ILE A 122 -3.12 -0.39 13.02
CA ILE A 122 -2.98 0.68 14.01
C ILE A 122 -2.27 0.19 15.27
N GLU A 123 -2.64 -0.97 15.81
CA GLU A 123 -2.03 -1.54 17.02
C GLU A 123 -0.52 -1.76 16.84
N ARG A 124 -0.12 -2.35 15.71
CA ARG A 124 1.29 -2.60 15.40
C ARG A 124 2.06 -1.31 15.18
N LEU A 125 1.52 -0.41 14.36
CA LEU A 125 2.24 0.82 14.01
C LEU A 125 2.31 1.80 15.18
N SER A 126 1.25 1.92 15.99
CA SER A 126 1.29 2.82 17.18
C SER A 126 2.33 2.36 18.19
N SER A 127 2.47 1.05 18.40
CA SER A 127 3.52 0.50 19.26
C SER A 127 4.93 0.86 18.77
N LEU A 128 5.18 0.71 17.46
CA LEU A 128 6.45 1.11 16.83
C LEU A 128 6.73 2.62 17.00
N ILE A 129 5.73 3.46 16.71
CA ILE A 129 5.85 4.92 16.85
C ILE A 129 6.17 5.32 18.29
N VAL A 130 5.52 4.72 19.28
CA VAL A 130 5.74 5.01 20.71
C VAL A 130 7.16 4.63 21.15
N ASN A 131 7.69 3.51 20.67
CA ASN A 131 9.06 3.11 21.00
C ASN A 131 10.08 4.06 20.38
N ILE A 132 9.92 4.35 19.09
CA ILE A 132 10.83 5.26 18.39
C ILE A 132 10.76 6.67 18.99
N SER A 133 9.56 7.18 19.31
CA SER A 133 9.40 8.51 19.90
C SER A 133 10.10 8.66 21.24
N ARG A 134 10.16 7.60 22.05
CA ARG A 134 10.94 7.57 23.30
C ARG A 134 12.44 7.61 23.04
N VAL A 135 12.92 6.80 22.10
CA VAL A 135 14.35 6.74 21.71
C VAL A 135 14.83 8.12 21.24
N VAL A 136 14.10 8.74 20.32
CA VAL A 136 14.48 10.06 19.77
C VAL A 136 14.02 11.24 20.63
N ASN A 137 13.38 10.98 21.79
CA ASN A 137 12.83 11.98 22.69
C ASN A 137 11.94 13.01 21.97
N ALA A 138 11.02 12.51 21.16
CA ALA A 138 10.11 13.33 20.38
C ALA A 138 9.15 14.09 21.30
N THR A 139 8.99 15.38 21.01
CA THR A 139 8.03 16.26 21.66
C THR A 139 6.70 16.30 20.91
N GLU A 140 6.66 15.82 19.65
CA GLU A 140 5.47 15.81 18.81
C GLU A 140 5.49 14.69 17.78
N ILE A 141 4.32 14.08 17.55
CA ILE A 141 4.09 13.13 16.47
C ILE A 141 3.22 13.80 15.41
N VAL A 142 3.61 13.71 14.14
CA VAL A 142 2.79 14.17 13.02
C VAL A 142 2.31 12.95 12.23
N ASP A 143 1.00 12.68 12.30
CA ASP A 143 0.32 11.63 11.52
C ASP A 143 -0.02 12.20 10.14
N VAL A 144 0.82 11.89 9.16
CA VAL A 144 0.77 12.39 7.79
C VAL A 144 -0.12 11.48 6.93
N GLY A 145 -1.17 12.04 6.34
CA GLY A 145 -2.19 11.27 5.62
C GLY A 145 -3.12 10.53 6.59
N ALA A 146 -3.55 11.22 7.65
CA ALA A 146 -4.29 10.64 8.77
C ALA A 146 -5.63 10.00 8.35
N GLY A 147 -6.22 10.43 7.23
CA GLY A 147 -7.54 10.00 6.78
C GLY A 147 -8.58 10.28 7.86
N GLN A 148 -9.30 9.23 8.28
CA GLN A 148 -10.26 9.36 9.38
C GLN A 148 -9.62 9.46 10.79
N GLY A 149 -8.28 9.54 10.88
CA GLY A 149 -7.54 9.86 12.10
C GLY A 149 -7.48 8.76 13.15
N TYR A 150 -7.75 7.49 12.79
CA TYR A 150 -7.75 6.39 13.77
C TYR A 150 -6.39 6.19 14.47
N LEU A 151 -5.28 6.29 13.74
CA LEU A 151 -3.94 6.20 14.31
C LEU A 151 -3.68 7.38 15.27
N ALA A 152 -3.96 8.60 14.81
CA ALA A 152 -3.89 9.80 15.66
C ALA A 152 -4.70 9.68 16.96
N GLN A 153 -5.92 9.11 16.93
CA GLN A 153 -6.71 8.90 18.15
C GLN A 153 -6.01 7.96 19.13
N VAL A 154 -5.44 6.85 18.66
CA VAL A 154 -4.74 5.89 19.52
C VAL A 154 -3.49 6.52 20.13
N LEU A 155 -2.68 7.21 19.33
CA LEU A 155 -1.48 7.90 19.81
C LEU A 155 -1.81 8.98 20.86
N ALA A 156 -2.86 9.78 20.63
CA ALA A 156 -3.23 10.88 21.51
C ALA A 156 -3.95 10.42 22.79
N PHE A 157 -4.96 9.56 22.69
CA PHE A 157 -5.80 9.20 23.84
C PHE A 157 -5.31 7.99 24.62
N HIS A 158 -4.80 6.96 23.93
CA HIS A 158 -4.31 5.75 24.60
C HIS A 158 -2.85 5.91 25.04
N HIS A 159 -1.97 6.36 24.15
CA HIS A 159 -0.54 6.55 24.46
C HIS A 159 -0.20 7.93 25.04
N LYS A 160 -1.17 8.86 25.11
CA LYS A 160 -1.02 10.19 25.70
C LYS A 160 0.08 11.05 25.06
N LEU A 161 0.34 10.87 23.77
CA LEU A 161 1.35 11.63 23.04
C LEU A 161 0.75 12.92 22.42
N PRO A 162 1.54 13.99 22.28
CA PRO A 162 1.16 15.16 21.47
C PRO A 162 1.12 14.76 19.99
N VAL A 163 -0.04 14.91 19.35
CA VAL A 163 -0.25 14.47 17.97
C VAL A 163 -0.85 15.59 17.13
N VAL A 164 -0.29 15.80 15.95
CA VAL A 164 -0.88 16.59 14.86
C VAL A 164 -1.27 15.66 13.72
N ALA A 165 -2.56 15.57 13.42
CA ALA A 165 -3.09 14.78 12.31
C ALA A 165 -3.26 15.65 11.07
N VAL A 166 -2.62 15.27 9.97
CA VAL A 166 -2.60 16.03 8.71
C VAL A 166 -3.25 15.23 7.59
N ASP A 167 -4.20 15.83 6.88
CA ASP A 167 -4.83 15.24 5.69
C ASP A 167 -5.13 16.29 4.62
N CYS A 168 -5.18 15.87 3.35
CA CYS A 168 -5.53 16.76 2.24
C CYS A 168 -7.04 17.01 2.12
N SER A 169 -7.87 16.23 2.80
CA SER A 169 -9.33 16.35 2.76
C SER A 169 -9.88 17.00 4.04
N ALA A 170 -10.54 18.16 3.88
CA ALA A 170 -11.23 18.83 4.98
C ALA A 170 -12.31 17.95 5.64
N HIS A 171 -12.93 17.06 4.86
CA HIS A 171 -13.88 16.09 5.37
C HIS A 171 -13.22 15.12 6.36
N ASN A 172 -12.04 14.60 6.03
CA ASN A 172 -11.26 13.70 6.89
C ASN A 172 -10.85 14.40 8.20
N THR A 173 -10.43 15.66 8.12
CA THR A 173 -10.15 16.51 9.29
C THR A 173 -11.38 16.65 10.20
N THR A 174 -12.55 16.95 9.61
CA THR A 174 -13.81 17.08 10.35
C THR A 174 -14.21 15.75 11.02
N VAL A 175 -14.07 14.63 10.32
CA VAL A 175 -14.33 13.29 10.87
C VAL A 175 -13.38 13.00 12.05
N THR A 176 -12.12 13.37 11.93
CA THR A 176 -11.11 13.19 12.98
C THR A 176 -11.46 14.02 14.24
N ASN A 177 -11.84 15.29 14.08
CA ASN A 177 -12.27 16.15 15.18
C ASN A 177 -13.52 15.61 15.89
N LYS A 178 -14.57 15.27 15.12
CA LYS A 178 -15.80 14.70 15.70
C LYS A 178 -15.53 13.43 16.51
N ARG A 179 -14.56 12.61 16.08
CA ARG A 179 -14.14 11.41 16.81
C ARG A 179 -13.38 11.75 18.08
N ALA A 180 -12.46 12.71 18.03
CA ALA A 180 -11.75 13.20 19.20
C ALA A 180 -12.71 13.75 20.26
N ASP A 181 -13.67 14.60 19.86
CA ASP A 181 -14.69 15.16 20.77
C ASP A 181 -15.49 14.07 21.47
N ARG A 182 -15.85 13.01 20.74
CA ARG A 182 -16.60 11.87 21.29
C ARG A 182 -15.77 11.12 22.33
N ILE A 183 -14.51 10.83 22.02
CA ILE A 183 -13.60 10.11 22.93
C ILE A 183 -13.34 10.96 24.17
N GLN A 184 -13.11 12.26 24.01
CA GLN A 184 -12.90 13.20 25.12
C GLN A 184 -14.12 13.27 26.04
N ARG A 185 -15.33 13.39 25.48
CA ARG A 185 -16.59 13.36 26.27
C ARG A 185 -16.75 12.06 27.06
N TYR A 186 -16.41 10.92 26.47
CA TYR A 186 -16.46 9.63 27.16
C TYR A 186 -15.52 9.58 28.37
N TYR A 187 -14.27 10.01 28.23
CA TYR A 187 -13.33 10.03 29.35
C TYR A 187 -13.70 11.09 30.41
N ALA A 188 -14.20 12.25 29.99
CA ALA A 188 -14.70 13.29 30.90
C ALA A 188 -15.87 12.77 31.76
N SER A 189 -16.85 12.08 31.16
CA SER A 189 -18.00 11.51 31.88
C SER A 189 -17.65 10.44 32.91
N ARG A 190 -16.46 9.82 32.78
CA ARG A 190 -16.00 8.74 33.68
C ARG A 190 -15.02 9.23 34.74
N SER A 191 -14.36 10.35 34.50
CA SER A 191 -13.48 10.98 35.48
C SER A 191 -14.26 11.52 36.70
N GLY A 192 -15.57 11.74 36.57
CA GLY A 192 -16.47 12.08 37.68
C GLY A 192 -16.86 10.91 38.62
N LYS A 193 -16.23 9.73 38.50
CA LYS A 193 -16.52 8.55 39.34
C LYS A 193 -15.28 7.91 40.00
N LEU A 194 -14.09 8.49 39.86
CA LEU A 194 -12.89 7.96 40.50
C LEU A 194 -11.91 9.10 40.81
N ASP A 195 -11.96 9.60 42.05
CA ASP A 195 -10.87 10.37 42.64
C ASP A 195 -9.63 9.47 42.74
N ILE A 196 -8.71 9.59 41.78
CA ILE A 196 -7.31 9.17 41.96
C ILE A 196 -6.42 10.29 41.42
N VAL A 197 -5.87 11.03 42.38
CA VAL A 197 -4.64 11.81 42.36
C VAL A 197 -3.78 11.57 41.12
N LEU A 198 -3.81 12.50 40.16
CA LEU A 198 -2.73 12.68 39.19
C LEU A 198 -1.78 13.77 39.73
N HIS A 199 -0.84 13.35 40.58
CA HIS A 199 0.36 14.13 40.90
C HIS A 199 1.32 14.16 39.70
N THR A 200 0.95 14.83 38.63
CA THR A 200 1.87 15.41 37.63
C THR A 200 1.11 16.53 36.95
N GLY A 201 1.53 17.80 37.11
CA GLY A 201 0.84 18.99 36.63
C GLY A 201 0.80 19.20 35.10
N ARG A 202 0.52 18.15 34.32
CA ARG A 202 0.18 18.28 32.89
C ARG A 202 -1.33 18.33 32.73
N ALA A 203 -1.83 19.41 32.12
CA ALA A 203 -3.24 19.62 31.81
C ALA A 203 -3.87 18.39 31.10
N ALA A 204 -5.19 18.22 31.25
CA ALA A 204 -5.96 17.19 30.57
C ALA A 204 -5.60 17.13 29.08
N ASN A 205 -5.14 15.97 28.61
CA ASN A 205 -4.57 15.83 27.27
C ASN A 205 -5.64 16.16 26.20
N PRO A 206 -5.48 17.24 25.41
CA PRO A 206 -6.56 17.79 24.58
C PRO A 206 -6.67 17.07 23.23
N GLY A 207 -6.75 15.73 23.21
CA GLY A 207 -6.86 14.94 21.97
C GLY A 207 -5.77 15.26 20.92
N PRO A 208 -5.90 14.73 19.68
CA PRO A 208 -5.03 15.13 18.58
C PRO A 208 -5.42 16.52 18.05
N LYS A 209 -4.43 17.39 17.81
CA LYS A 209 -4.61 18.60 16.99
C LYS A 209 -4.79 18.15 15.53
N THR A 210 -5.64 18.82 14.76
CA THR A 210 -5.87 18.45 13.35
C THR A 210 -5.59 19.62 12.42
N ALA A 211 -5.07 19.31 11.24
CA ALA A 211 -4.78 20.27 10.19
C ALA A 211 -5.18 19.72 8.82
N THR A 212 -5.88 20.54 8.04
CA THR A 212 -6.11 20.25 6.62
C THR A 212 -5.00 20.89 5.81
N CYS A 213 -4.23 20.10 5.09
CA CYS A 213 -3.13 20.58 4.26
C CYS A 213 -3.07 19.81 2.94
N LEU A 214 -3.16 20.52 1.81
CA LEU A 214 -2.97 19.95 0.49
C LEU A 214 -1.47 19.76 0.24
N LEU A 215 -0.98 18.59 0.66
CA LEU A 215 0.40 18.16 0.47
C LEU A 215 0.53 17.59 -0.94
N GLY A 216 1.27 18.27 -1.83
CA GLY A 216 1.52 17.80 -3.18
C GLY A 216 2.74 18.45 -3.82
N SER A 217 3.20 17.91 -4.95
CA SER A 217 4.42 18.36 -5.66
C SER A 217 4.17 19.51 -6.67
N GLY A 218 3.00 20.14 -6.66
CA GLY A 218 2.62 21.19 -7.61
C GLY A 218 2.69 22.61 -7.03
N ASN A 219 2.69 23.63 -7.90
CA ASN A 219 2.90 25.05 -7.58
C ASN A 219 1.84 25.68 -6.63
N GLU A 220 0.67 25.07 -6.47
CA GLU A 220 -0.42 25.56 -5.59
C GLU A 220 -0.52 24.81 -4.24
N ASN A 221 0.35 23.83 -3.99
CA ASN A 221 0.30 22.99 -2.79
C ASN A 221 1.36 23.42 -1.76
N VAL A 222 0.99 23.36 -0.47
CA VAL A 222 1.91 23.64 0.63
C VAL A 222 2.82 22.41 0.80
N SER A 223 4.15 22.62 0.79
CA SER A 223 5.09 21.54 1.09
C SER A 223 4.96 21.09 2.55
N LEU A 224 5.26 19.82 2.84
CA LEU A 224 5.28 19.34 4.22
C LEU A 224 6.26 20.16 5.08
N ASP A 225 7.38 20.60 4.48
CA ASP A 225 8.36 21.47 5.12
C ASP A 225 7.74 22.82 5.54
N ALA A 226 7.01 23.48 4.65
CA ALA A 226 6.35 24.75 4.94
C ALA A 226 5.27 24.61 6.03
N PHE A 227 4.52 23.51 5.99
CA PHE A 227 3.54 23.20 7.03
C PHE A 227 4.20 22.99 8.39
N LEU A 228 5.28 22.21 8.46
CA LEU A 228 6.00 21.97 9.71
C LEU A 228 6.60 23.26 10.28
N SER A 229 7.16 24.13 9.44
CA SER A 229 7.61 25.46 9.88
C SER A 229 6.50 26.28 10.55
N SER A 230 5.26 26.19 10.05
CA SER A 230 4.12 26.88 10.69
C SER A 230 3.75 26.31 12.06
N ILE A 231 4.02 25.02 12.32
CA ILE A 231 3.83 24.39 13.63
C ILE A 231 4.93 24.83 14.59
N SER A 232 6.19 24.81 14.14
CA SER A 232 7.34 25.22 14.95
C SER A 232 7.19 26.67 15.44
N ILE A 233 6.82 27.61 14.55
CA ILE A 233 6.62 29.03 14.90
C ILE A 233 5.55 29.20 15.99
N ARG A 234 4.40 28.52 15.87
CA ARG A 234 3.32 28.62 16.87
C ARG A 234 3.76 28.16 18.27
N LYS A 235 4.75 27.27 18.37
CA LYS A 235 5.25 26.78 19.65
C LYS A 235 6.32 27.68 20.28
N GLU A 236 7.13 28.35 19.46
CA GLU A 236 8.07 29.37 19.95
C GLU A 236 7.32 30.53 20.63
N ASP A 237 6.14 30.90 20.14
CA ASP A 237 5.27 31.91 20.76
C ASP A 237 4.62 31.42 22.08
N GLU A 238 4.40 30.11 22.25
CA GLU A 238 3.73 29.52 23.42
C GLU A 238 4.69 29.12 24.56
N GLN A 239 5.99 28.89 24.30
CA GLN A 239 6.93 28.32 25.29
C GLN A 239 8.26 29.09 25.38
N ARG A 240 8.49 29.82 26.50
CA ARG A 240 9.76 30.48 26.89
C ARG A 240 10.87 29.49 27.37
N SER A 241 10.97 28.30 26.80
CA SER A 241 11.98 27.29 27.21
C SER A 241 12.79 26.80 26.00
N HIS A 242 14.12 26.86 26.11
CA HIS A 242 15.12 26.44 25.12
C HIS A 242 15.16 24.92 24.80
N GLU A 243 14.07 24.17 25.00
CA GLU A 243 14.04 22.74 24.63
C GLU A 243 13.87 22.60 23.11
N GLN A 244 14.84 21.95 22.47
CA GLN A 244 14.85 21.73 21.03
C GLN A 244 13.67 20.84 20.60
N HIS A 245 12.82 21.38 19.72
CA HIS A 245 11.64 20.68 19.21
C HIS A 245 12.06 19.44 18.39
N SER A 246 11.42 18.29 18.66
CA SER A 246 11.79 16.98 18.09
C SER A 246 10.53 16.28 17.58
N ILE A 247 10.49 16.03 16.27
CA ILE A 247 9.32 15.55 15.54
C ILE A 247 9.54 14.12 15.04
N VAL A 248 8.52 13.27 15.23
CA VAL A 248 8.38 12.00 14.50
C VAL A 248 7.32 12.16 13.42
N LEU A 249 7.70 11.94 12.16
CA LEU A 249 6.75 11.81 11.06
C LEU A 249 6.29 10.37 10.92
N ALA A 250 4.99 10.13 10.97
CA ALA A 250 4.41 8.80 10.79
C ALA A 250 3.33 8.80 9.70
N GLY A 251 3.27 7.75 8.89
CA GLY A 251 2.27 7.62 7.84
C GLY A 251 1.90 6.15 7.60
N LEU A 252 0.69 5.75 8.00
CA LEU A 252 0.23 4.35 7.88
C LEU A 252 -0.14 3.96 6.44
N HIS A 253 -0.59 4.93 5.65
CA HIS A 253 -0.95 4.76 4.24
C HIS A 253 -0.49 5.99 3.46
N ALA A 254 0.81 6.27 3.48
CA ALA A 254 1.38 7.39 2.74
C ALA A 254 1.29 7.11 1.22
N CYS A 255 0.17 7.53 0.61
CA CYS A 255 -0.20 7.21 -0.76
C CYS A 255 0.57 8.05 -1.77
N GLY A 256 0.94 7.46 -2.91
CA GLY A 256 1.67 8.16 -3.98
C GLY A 256 2.90 8.91 -3.45
N ASP A 257 3.07 10.14 -3.93
CA ASP A 257 4.23 10.99 -3.65
C ASP A 257 4.37 11.40 -2.17
N LEU A 258 3.30 11.26 -1.37
CA LEU A 258 3.33 11.60 0.05
C LEU A 258 4.44 10.84 0.78
N SER A 259 4.61 9.56 0.43
CA SER A 259 5.68 8.73 1.01
C SER A 259 7.09 9.24 0.67
N ALA A 260 7.33 9.66 -0.58
CA ALA A 260 8.60 10.27 -0.98
C ALA A 260 8.84 11.63 -0.30
N ASN A 261 7.78 12.44 -0.19
CA ASN A 261 7.85 13.75 0.45
C ASN A 261 8.17 13.64 1.95
N MET A 262 7.61 12.66 2.66
CA MET A 262 7.98 12.40 4.06
C MET A 262 9.48 12.12 4.22
N LEU A 263 10.09 11.35 3.31
CA LEU A 263 11.53 11.05 3.35
C LEU A 263 12.37 12.28 3.03
N ARG A 264 11.96 13.09 2.04
CA ARG A 264 12.62 14.38 1.74
C ARG A 264 12.57 15.33 2.92
N THR A 265 11.40 15.47 3.55
CA THR A 265 11.24 16.30 4.74
C THR A 265 12.13 15.82 5.87
N PHE A 266 12.20 14.51 6.13
CA PHE A 266 13.13 13.96 7.12
C PHE A 266 14.57 14.37 6.83
N VAL A 267 15.04 14.21 5.59
CA VAL A 267 16.41 14.58 5.18
C VAL A 267 16.67 16.09 5.35
N ASN A 268 15.75 16.92 4.88
CA ASN A 268 15.88 18.38 4.83
C ASN A 268 15.74 19.07 6.20
N ARG A 269 15.13 18.41 7.19
CA ARG A 269 14.80 19.01 8.49
C ARG A 269 15.48 18.32 9.64
N GLN A 270 16.24 19.07 10.44
CA GLN A 270 16.94 18.54 11.62
C GLN A 270 16.03 18.32 12.83
N ASP A 271 14.96 19.11 12.97
CA ASP A 271 13.94 18.96 14.01
C ASP A 271 13.07 17.71 13.77
N VAL A 272 13.05 17.18 12.55
CA VAL A 272 12.48 15.85 12.28
C VAL A 272 13.51 14.78 12.61
N THR A 273 13.35 14.15 13.77
CA THR A 273 14.30 13.21 14.34
C THR A 273 14.00 11.76 13.97
N ALA A 274 12.78 11.45 13.53
CA ALA A 274 12.45 10.16 12.94
C ALA A 274 11.36 10.24 11.86
N VAL A 275 11.38 9.27 10.94
CA VAL A 275 10.31 9.03 9.97
C VAL A 275 9.95 7.55 9.94
N ILE A 276 8.64 7.26 9.93
CA ILE A 276 8.06 5.92 9.83
C ILE A 276 7.01 5.96 8.71
N SER A 277 7.38 5.50 7.52
CA SER A 277 6.55 5.60 6.32
C SER A 277 6.13 4.22 5.81
N VAL A 278 4.82 3.97 5.77
CA VAL A 278 4.22 2.80 5.12
C VAL A 278 3.57 3.27 3.81
N GLY A 279 4.20 2.92 2.69
CA GLY A 279 3.68 3.19 1.35
C GLY A 279 2.62 2.18 0.93
N CYS A 280 1.61 2.59 0.16
CA CYS A 280 0.57 1.65 -0.26
C CYS A 280 -0.06 1.87 -1.65
N CYS A 281 -0.07 3.08 -2.20
CA CYS A 281 -0.72 3.38 -3.49
C CYS A 281 0.31 3.82 -4.53
N TYR A 282 1.17 2.90 -4.95
CA TYR A 282 2.24 3.17 -5.92
C TYR A 282 1.71 3.60 -7.29
N ASN A 283 0.49 3.19 -7.65
CA ASN A 283 -0.23 3.64 -8.84
C ASN A 283 -0.48 5.16 -8.91
N LEU A 284 -0.31 5.86 -7.80
CA LEU A 284 -0.43 7.33 -7.71
C LEU A 284 0.93 8.04 -7.66
N LEU A 285 2.05 7.31 -7.78
CA LEU A 285 3.39 7.94 -7.80
C LEU A 285 3.61 8.70 -9.11
N SER A 286 4.11 9.93 -9.04
CA SER A 286 4.66 10.61 -10.22
C SER A 286 6.00 9.96 -10.64
N GLU A 287 6.37 10.10 -11.92
CA GLU A 287 7.62 9.55 -12.46
C GLU A 287 8.40 10.58 -13.29
N ASN A 288 9.73 10.61 -13.13
CA ASN A 288 10.71 11.32 -13.98
C ASN A 288 10.66 12.86 -14.02
N ASP A 289 10.01 13.49 -13.05
CA ASP A 289 10.19 14.92 -12.73
C ASP A 289 11.27 15.10 -11.63
N ASP A 290 11.87 16.29 -11.51
CA ASP A 290 12.89 16.57 -10.48
C ASP A 290 12.42 16.25 -9.05
N LYS A 291 11.11 16.39 -8.79
CA LYS A 291 10.44 16.07 -7.52
C LYS A 291 9.48 14.88 -7.60
N CYS A 292 9.72 13.91 -8.50
CA CYS A 292 8.84 12.77 -8.68
C CYS A 292 8.77 11.80 -7.49
N GLY A 293 7.74 10.95 -7.43
CA GLY A 293 7.62 9.89 -6.44
C GLY A 293 8.55 8.70 -6.68
N PHE A 294 8.98 8.48 -7.93
CA PHE A 294 9.93 7.44 -8.33
C PHE A 294 10.62 7.80 -9.67
N PRO A 295 11.92 7.53 -9.85
CA PRO A 295 12.89 7.09 -8.85
C PRO A 295 13.32 8.22 -7.92
N LEU A 296 13.52 7.89 -6.64
CA LEU A 296 13.90 8.84 -5.60
C LEU A 296 15.43 8.95 -5.47
N SER A 297 16.13 7.82 -5.41
CA SER A 297 17.59 7.74 -5.23
C SER A 297 18.39 8.08 -6.49
N ARG A 298 19.63 8.56 -6.32
CA ARG A 298 20.57 8.80 -7.42
C ARG A 298 20.91 7.48 -8.12
N GLY A 299 21.10 6.39 -7.38
CA GLY A 299 21.36 5.06 -7.93
C GLY A 299 20.25 4.56 -8.83
N MET A 300 18.99 4.62 -8.40
CA MET A 300 17.88 4.23 -9.28
C MET A 300 17.68 5.16 -10.47
N LYS A 301 17.93 6.47 -10.30
CA LYS A 301 17.90 7.43 -11.42
C LYS A 301 18.90 7.03 -12.51
N ARG A 302 20.12 6.62 -12.14
CA ARG A 302 21.14 6.12 -13.11
C ARG A 302 20.69 4.87 -13.85
N LEU A 303 19.93 4.00 -13.19
CA LEU A 303 19.39 2.79 -13.82
C LEU A 303 18.30 3.08 -14.86
N ASN A 304 17.75 4.30 -14.93
CA ASN A 304 16.84 4.76 -15.99
C ASN A 304 15.70 3.76 -16.32
N LEU A 305 15.05 3.21 -15.30
CA LEU A 305 13.88 2.36 -15.45
C LEU A 305 12.61 3.19 -15.21
N ARG A 306 11.66 3.10 -16.15
CA ARG A 306 10.31 3.69 -16.00
C ARG A 306 9.29 2.59 -15.75
N LEU A 307 8.46 2.75 -14.72
CA LEU A 307 7.42 1.78 -14.39
C LEU A 307 6.17 1.97 -15.25
N GLY A 308 5.81 3.22 -15.55
CA GLY A 308 4.53 3.52 -16.18
C GLY A 308 3.33 3.08 -15.33
N GLY A 309 2.12 3.31 -15.84
CA GLY A 309 0.89 3.01 -15.10
C GLY A 309 0.77 1.52 -14.73
N ALA A 310 1.01 0.61 -15.68
CA ALA A 310 0.85 -0.82 -15.48
C ALA A 310 1.84 -1.42 -14.46
N GLY A 311 3.10 -0.95 -14.45
CA GLY A 311 4.10 -1.37 -13.47
C GLY A 311 3.78 -0.85 -12.07
N ARG A 312 3.42 0.43 -11.95
CA ARG A 312 2.98 1.04 -10.67
C ARG A 312 1.73 0.36 -10.11
N ASP A 313 0.76 0.01 -10.96
CA ASP A 313 -0.43 -0.75 -10.58
C ASP A 313 -0.11 -2.18 -10.17
N LEU A 314 0.84 -2.84 -10.84
CA LEU A 314 1.24 -4.20 -10.50
C LEU A 314 1.99 -4.26 -9.16
N GLY A 315 2.87 -3.28 -8.87
CA GLY A 315 3.51 -3.16 -7.56
C GLY A 315 2.52 -2.97 -6.41
N CYS A 316 1.28 -2.54 -6.69
CA CYS A 316 0.20 -2.48 -5.69
C CYS A 316 -0.47 -3.84 -5.42
N GLN A 317 -0.22 -4.86 -6.24
CA GLN A 317 -0.79 -6.19 -6.07
C GLN A 317 0.01 -6.96 -5.03
N SER A 318 -0.65 -7.93 -4.38
CA SER A 318 -0.02 -8.68 -3.29
C SER A 318 -0.25 -10.16 -3.55
N ALA A 319 0.85 -10.91 -3.52
CA ALA A 319 0.90 -12.35 -3.64
C ALA A 319 0.11 -13.05 -2.52
N HIS A 320 0.34 -12.64 -1.27
CA HIS A 320 -0.26 -13.25 -0.07
C HIS A 320 -1.79 -13.34 -0.10
N ARG A 321 -2.48 -12.38 -0.74
CA ARG A 321 -3.95 -12.42 -0.87
C ARG A 321 -4.48 -13.59 -1.69
N TRP A 322 -3.64 -14.22 -2.51
CA TRP A 322 -4.03 -15.31 -3.40
C TRP A 322 -3.70 -16.69 -2.83
N LYS A 323 -2.85 -16.75 -1.80
CA LYS A 323 -2.58 -18.03 -1.12
C LYS A 323 -3.81 -18.57 -0.41
N ASP A 324 -4.60 -17.67 0.16
CA ASP A 324 -5.77 -18.04 0.99
C ASP A 324 -7.10 -17.86 0.24
N ILE A 325 -7.07 -17.54 -1.06
CA ILE A 325 -8.29 -17.41 -1.85
C ILE A 325 -8.70 -18.79 -2.36
N GLY A 326 -9.86 -19.28 -1.92
CA GLY A 326 -10.39 -20.55 -2.42
C GLY A 326 -10.60 -20.53 -3.95
N CYS A 327 -10.50 -21.69 -4.59
CA CYS A 327 -10.55 -21.83 -6.06
C CYS A 327 -11.79 -21.21 -6.69
N GLU A 328 -12.96 -21.37 -6.08
CA GLU A 328 -14.21 -20.76 -6.57
C GLU A 328 -14.11 -19.23 -6.64
N MET A 329 -13.54 -18.62 -5.61
CA MET A 329 -13.33 -17.17 -5.55
C MET A 329 -12.24 -16.73 -6.54
N ALA A 330 -11.21 -17.55 -6.78
CA ALA A 330 -10.19 -17.29 -7.80
C ALA A 330 -10.80 -17.27 -9.20
N VAL A 331 -11.56 -18.31 -9.57
CA VAL A 331 -12.27 -18.43 -10.85
C VAL A 331 -13.15 -17.20 -11.07
N ALA A 332 -13.98 -16.83 -10.09
CA ALA A 332 -14.84 -15.66 -10.19
C ALA A 332 -14.04 -14.34 -10.36
N ASN A 333 -12.82 -14.22 -9.82
CA ASN A 333 -11.97 -13.07 -10.08
C ASN A 333 -11.38 -13.09 -11.51
N PHE A 334 -10.98 -14.25 -12.01
CA PHE A 334 -10.48 -14.40 -13.38
C PHE A 334 -11.58 -14.13 -14.41
N ASP A 335 -12.82 -14.56 -14.17
CA ASP A 335 -13.97 -14.22 -15.01
C ASP A 335 -14.18 -12.70 -15.05
N VAL A 336 -14.09 -12.01 -13.91
CA VAL A 336 -14.18 -10.54 -13.90
C VAL A 336 -13.02 -9.89 -14.67
N HIS A 337 -11.82 -10.48 -14.65
CA HIS A 337 -10.71 -10.00 -15.47
C HIS A 337 -10.97 -10.20 -16.98
N ALA A 338 -11.54 -11.35 -17.37
CA ALA A 338 -11.98 -11.59 -18.74
C ALA A 338 -13.08 -10.59 -19.14
N PHE A 339 -14.12 -10.40 -18.34
CA PHE A 339 -15.20 -9.45 -18.64
C PHE A 339 -14.69 -8.02 -18.78
N ARG A 340 -13.74 -7.60 -17.94
CA ARG A 340 -13.08 -6.29 -18.07
C ARG A 340 -12.36 -6.15 -19.41
N ALA A 341 -11.64 -7.18 -19.85
CA ALA A 341 -10.90 -7.14 -21.10
C ALA A 341 -11.84 -7.18 -22.33
N ALA A 342 -12.92 -7.98 -22.27
CA ALA A 342 -13.94 -8.01 -23.31
C ALA A 342 -14.70 -6.67 -23.39
N PHE A 343 -14.97 -6.05 -22.23
CA PHE A 343 -15.58 -4.72 -22.17
C PHE A 343 -14.66 -3.63 -22.75
N GLN A 344 -13.34 -3.80 -22.70
CA GLN A 344 -12.41 -2.88 -23.35
C GLN A 344 -12.56 -2.91 -24.87
N ILE A 345 -12.79 -4.09 -25.48
CA ILE A 345 -13.11 -4.20 -26.91
C ILE A 345 -14.43 -3.48 -27.22
N LEU A 346 -15.45 -3.65 -26.39
CA LEU A 346 -16.72 -2.93 -26.51
C LEU A 346 -16.50 -1.41 -26.53
N LEU A 347 -15.73 -0.87 -25.58
CA LEU A 347 -15.44 0.56 -25.52
C LEU A 347 -14.76 1.05 -26.79
N HIS A 348 -13.78 0.32 -27.33
CA HIS A 348 -13.10 0.73 -28.56
C HIS A 348 -14.01 0.69 -29.78
N ARG A 349 -14.94 -0.27 -29.88
CA ARG A 349 -15.87 -0.40 -31.01
C ARG A 349 -16.97 0.65 -31.00
N PHE A 350 -17.62 0.83 -29.85
CA PHE A 350 -18.84 1.63 -29.75
C PHE A 350 -18.61 3.04 -29.18
N TYR A 351 -17.53 3.24 -28.41
CA TYR A 351 -17.25 4.49 -27.71
C TYR A 351 -15.75 4.89 -27.79
N PRO A 352 -15.16 5.03 -28.98
CA PRO A 352 -13.72 5.22 -29.15
C PRO A 352 -13.18 6.47 -28.43
N GLY A 353 -13.94 7.56 -28.39
CA GLY A 353 -13.57 8.78 -27.64
C GLY A 353 -13.44 8.54 -26.13
N ILE A 354 -14.26 7.64 -25.59
CA ILE A 354 -14.19 7.20 -24.19
C ILE A 354 -13.03 6.23 -23.99
N ALA A 355 -12.81 5.29 -24.91
CA ALA A 355 -11.71 4.33 -24.81
C ALA A 355 -10.33 5.01 -24.70
N VAL A 356 -10.15 6.15 -25.38
CA VAL A 356 -8.91 6.95 -25.33
C VAL A 356 -8.78 7.76 -24.04
N THR A 357 -9.89 8.25 -23.49
CA THR A 357 -9.89 9.23 -22.38
C THR A 357 -10.23 8.64 -21.02
N SER A 358 -10.82 7.44 -20.97
CA SER A 358 -11.35 6.89 -19.74
C SER A 358 -10.34 6.05 -18.97
N PRO A 359 -10.19 6.30 -17.66
CA PRO A 359 -9.52 5.36 -16.79
C PRO A 359 -10.35 4.07 -16.72
N SER A 360 -9.68 2.91 -16.72
CA SER A 360 -10.32 1.59 -16.70
C SER A 360 -11.53 1.54 -15.76
N VAL A 361 -12.67 0.98 -16.21
CA VAL A 361 -13.84 0.78 -15.32
C VAL A 361 -13.37 -0.09 -14.17
N GLY A 362 -13.10 0.52 -13.00
CA GLY A 362 -12.55 -0.18 -11.84
C GLY A 362 -13.42 -1.36 -11.40
N ARG A 363 -13.03 -2.15 -10.40
CA ARG A 363 -13.80 -3.35 -10.02
C ARG A 363 -15.27 -3.00 -9.71
N ILE A 364 -16.19 -3.52 -10.53
CA ILE A 364 -17.63 -3.35 -10.37
C ILE A 364 -18.14 -4.29 -9.27
N GLY A 365 -19.14 -3.87 -8.50
CA GLY A 365 -19.81 -4.75 -7.53
C GLY A 365 -19.04 -5.06 -6.25
N LYS A 366 -17.93 -4.37 -5.93
CA LYS A 366 -17.18 -4.57 -4.67
C LYS A 366 -18.05 -4.35 -3.43
N ALA A 367 -18.94 -3.35 -3.46
CA ALA A 367 -19.87 -3.07 -2.37
C ALA A 367 -20.97 -4.14 -2.26
N LYS A 368 -21.52 -4.60 -3.39
CA LYS A 368 -22.55 -5.66 -3.46
C LYS A 368 -21.99 -7.01 -2.96
N ARG A 369 -20.79 -7.40 -3.40
CA ARG A 369 -20.07 -8.59 -2.92
C ARG A 369 -19.78 -8.55 -1.42
N ARG A 370 -19.34 -7.40 -0.88
CA ARG A 370 -19.14 -7.22 0.56
C ARG A 370 -20.43 -7.35 1.38
N LYS A 371 -21.58 -6.96 0.82
CA LYS A 371 -22.90 -7.15 1.45
C LYS A 371 -23.34 -8.62 1.41
N GLN A 372 -23.07 -9.33 0.31
CA GLN A 372 -23.39 -10.75 0.16
C GLN A 372 -22.54 -11.65 1.07
N MET A 373 -21.23 -11.38 1.21
CA MET A 373 -20.34 -12.12 2.13
C MET A 373 -20.66 -11.94 3.62
N ARG A 374 -21.55 -11.02 3.99
CA ARG A 374 -21.99 -10.82 5.38
C ARG A 374 -23.27 -11.59 5.73
N LYS A 375 -23.91 -12.25 4.76
CA LYS A 375 -25.08 -13.09 5.01
C LYS A 375 -24.62 -14.53 5.30
N PRO A 376 -25.23 -15.23 6.28
CA PRO A 376 -24.99 -16.65 6.50
C PRO A 376 -25.30 -17.44 5.23
N SER A 377 -24.54 -18.50 5.00
CA SER A 377 -24.52 -19.35 3.81
C SER A 377 -25.77 -20.23 3.65
N SER A 378 -26.95 -19.64 3.55
CA SER A 378 -28.19 -20.37 3.22
C SER A 378 -29.05 -19.74 2.12
N GLU A 379 -28.71 -18.57 1.59
CA GLU A 379 -29.52 -17.90 0.54
C GLU A 379 -28.66 -17.17 -0.52
N CYS A 380 -27.69 -17.84 -1.14
CA CYS A 380 -26.92 -17.27 -2.24
C CYS A 380 -26.96 -18.18 -3.48
N GLN A 381 -28.02 -18.05 -4.28
CA GLN A 381 -28.16 -18.75 -5.57
C GLN A 381 -28.23 -17.83 -6.80
N ALA A 382 -28.14 -16.51 -6.66
CA ALA A 382 -28.40 -15.61 -7.80
C ALA A 382 -27.17 -14.95 -8.44
N CYS A 383 -25.93 -15.29 -8.04
CA CYS A 383 -24.73 -14.79 -8.72
C CYS A 383 -23.46 -15.62 -8.44
N HIS A 384 -23.61 -16.89 -8.05
CA HIS A 384 -22.50 -17.82 -7.91
C HIS A 384 -22.62 -18.80 -9.05
N GLY A 385 -21.99 -18.47 -10.17
CA GLY A 385 -21.75 -19.45 -11.22
C GLY A 385 -20.83 -20.51 -10.62
N LYS A 386 -21.40 -21.65 -10.20
CA LYS A 386 -20.71 -22.94 -10.33
C LYS A 386 -20.13 -22.97 -11.73
N GLY A 387 -18.82 -23.21 -11.90
CA GLY A 387 -18.10 -23.16 -13.17
C GLY A 387 -19.02 -23.33 -14.38
N GLY A 388 -19.54 -22.20 -14.86
CA GLY A 388 -20.73 -22.19 -15.69
C GLY A 388 -20.39 -22.76 -17.06
N ASP A 389 -21.36 -23.45 -17.66
CA ASP A 389 -21.33 -23.65 -19.10
C ASP A 389 -21.11 -22.31 -19.82
N ASP A 390 -20.63 -22.38 -21.06
CA ASP A 390 -20.28 -21.21 -21.86
C ASP A 390 -21.45 -20.21 -21.97
N ALA A 391 -22.70 -20.71 -21.97
CA ALA A 391 -23.91 -19.89 -21.95
C ALA A 391 -24.05 -19.04 -20.67
N GLY A 392 -23.74 -19.57 -19.50
CA GLY A 392 -23.78 -18.84 -18.23
C GLY A 392 -22.77 -17.71 -18.15
N LYS A 393 -21.60 -17.86 -18.77
CA LYS A 393 -20.55 -16.82 -18.79
C LYS A 393 -20.92 -15.64 -19.69
N PHE A 394 -21.52 -15.91 -20.84
CA PHE A 394 -22.04 -14.85 -21.70
C PHE A 394 -23.07 -13.97 -20.96
N VAL A 395 -24.03 -14.58 -20.26
CA VAL A 395 -25.02 -13.84 -19.46
C VAL A 395 -24.36 -12.99 -18.38
N ALA A 396 -23.33 -13.51 -17.70
CA ALA A 396 -22.55 -12.74 -16.73
C ALA A 396 -21.81 -11.56 -17.37
N PHE A 397 -21.25 -11.74 -18.57
CA PHE A 397 -20.63 -10.66 -19.35
C PHE A 397 -21.64 -9.58 -19.76
N GLN A 398 -22.86 -9.96 -20.15
CA GLN A 398 -23.94 -9.00 -20.45
C GLN A 398 -24.26 -8.13 -19.24
N HIS A 399 -24.46 -8.76 -18.07
CA HIS A 399 -24.71 -8.03 -16.82
C HIS A 399 -23.54 -7.13 -16.41
N TYR A 400 -22.30 -7.61 -16.60
CA TYR A 400 -21.11 -6.81 -16.35
C TYR A 400 -21.09 -5.55 -17.24
N SER A 401 -21.36 -5.71 -18.53
CA SER A 401 -21.35 -4.64 -19.52
C SER A 401 -22.44 -3.60 -19.27
N ALA A 402 -23.67 -4.02 -18.95
CA ALA A 402 -24.76 -3.11 -18.60
C ALA A 402 -24.41 -2.22 -17.39
N GLU A 403 -23.89 -2.81 -16.31
CA GLU A 403 -23.48 -2.05 -15.13
C GLU A 403 -22.27 -1.15 -15.40
N ALA A 404 -21.34 -1.59 -16.26
CA ALA A 404 -20.18 -0.81 -16.67
C ALA A 404 -20.57 0.43 -17.49
N LEU A 405 -21.45 0.27 -18.49
CA LEU A 405 -21.99 1.35 -19.33
C LEU A 405 -22.77 2.34 -18.48
N LYS A 406 -23.67 1.85 -17.62
CA LYS A 406 -24.42 2.69 -16.68
C LYS A 406 -23.49 3.52 -15.80
N ARG A 407 -22.42 2.93 -15.28
CA ARG A 407 -21.43 3.64 -14.45
C ARG A 407 -20.67 4.70 -15.22
N LEU A 408 -20.44 4.49 -16.51
CA LEU A 408 -19.82 5.46 -17.41
C LEU A 408 -20.81 6.49 -17.98
N GLY A 409 -22.11 6.34 -17.71
CA GLY A 409 -23.16 7.20 -18.28
C GLY A 409 -23.34 7.01 -19.78
N LEU A 410 -23.01 5.82 -20.30
CA LEU A 410 -23.07 5.50 -21.72
C LEU A 410 -24.37 4.76 -22.09
N PRO A 411 -24.84 4.90 -23.34
CA PRO A 411 -25.95 4.10 -23.85
C PRO A 411 -25.67 2.59 -23.73
N GLU A 412 -26.73 1.79 -23.70
CA GLU A 412 -26.60 0.33 -23.75
C GLU A 412 -26.21 -0.12 -25.17
N VAL A 413 -25.49 -1.25 -25.23
CA VAL A 413 -25.12 -1.93 -26.48
C VAL A 413 -26.03 -3.15 -26.65
N SER A 414 -26.39 -3.47 -27.90
CA SER A 414 -27.35 -4.55 -28.20
C SER A 414 -26.85 -5.93 -27.73
N ARG A 415 -27.78 -6.86 -27.51
CA ARG A 415 -27.42 -8.23 -27.11
C ARG A 415 -26.62 -8.93 -28.21
N GLU A 416 -26.93 -8.65 -29.46
CA GLU A 416 -26.32 -9.22 -30.65
C GLU A 416 -24.86 -8.76 -30.76
N ASP A 417 -24.59 -7.47 -30.59
CA ASP A 417 -23.24 -6.91 -30.55
C ASP A 417 -22.39 -7.48 -29.40
N LEU A 418 -23.01 -7.64 -28.21
CA LEU A 418 -22.36 -8.27 -27.06
C LEU A 418 -22.03 -9.75 -27.33
N ALA A 419 -22.92 -10.48 -28.01
CA ALA A 419 -22.71 -11.87 -28.38
C ALA A 419 -21.56 -12.01 -29.39
N GLU A 420 -21.45 -11.10 -30.35
CA GLU A 420 -20.35 -11.07 -31.31
C GLU A 420 -19.01 -10.85 -30.61
N ILE A 421 -18.92 -9.87 -29.71
CA ILE A 421 -17.71 -9.64 -28.91
C ILE A 421 -17.37 -10.86 -28.06
N TRP A 422 -18.36 -11.48 -27.41
CA TRP A 422 -18.12 -12.65 -26.56
C TRP A 422 -17.58 -13.83 -27.38
N LYS A 423 -18.19 -14.12 -28.53
CA LYS A 423 -17.78 -15.20 -29.44
C LYS A 423 -16.32 -15.07 -29.89
N GLU A 424 -15.82 -13.84 -30.05
CA GLU A 424 -14.43 -13.58 -30.40
C GLU A 424 -13.45 -13.90 -29.26
N VAL A 425 -13.81 -13.57 -28.02
CA VAL A 425 -12.89 -13.66 -26.87
C VAL A 425 -12.98 -14.98 -26.12
N GLU A 426 -14.12 -15.66 -26.20
CA GLU A 426 -14.43 -16.91 -25.49
C GLU A 426 -13.36 -18.00 -25.68
N PRO A 427 -12.84 -18.27 -26.90
CA PRO A 427 -11.78 -19.27 -27.10
C PRO A 427 -10.50 -19.01 -26.30
N PHE A 428 -10.26 -17.75 -25.93
CA PHE A 428 -9.05 -17.31 -25.22
C PHE A 428 -9.30 -17.03 -23.73
N GLN A 429 -10.54 -17.10 -23.26
CA GLN A 429 -10.91 -16.76 -21.89
C GLN A 429 -10.13 -17.58 -20.85
N ALA A 430 -9.95 -18.88 -21.11
CA ALA A 430 -9.20 -19.78 -20.21
C ALA A 430 -7.73 -19.37 -20.03
N LEU A 431 -7.16 -18.57 -20.95
CA LEU A 431 -5.77 -18.12 -20.87
C LEU A 431 -5.58 -16.91 -19.93
N VAL A 432 -6.68 -16.27 -19.48
CA VAL A 432 -6.62 -15.13 -18.55
C VAL A 432 -6.00 -15.54 -17.22
N ALA A 433 -6.39 -16.69 -16.67
CA ALA A 433 -5.89 -17.13 -15.36
C ALA A 433 -4.38 -17.47 -15.38
N PRO A 434 -3.85 -18.26 -16.33
CA PRO A 434 -2.41 -18.45 -16.52
C PRO A 434 -1.63 -17.14 -16.65
N PHE A 435 -2.05 -16.28 -17.58
CA PHE A 435 -1.36 -15.02 -17.85
C PHE A 435 -1.34 -14.09 -16.64
N TRP A 436 -2.49 -13.92 -16.00
CA TRP A 436 -2.62 -13.07 -14.83
C TRP A 436 -1.76 -13.57 -13.68
N SER A 437 -1.79 -14.88 -13.42
CA SER A 437 -1.08 -15.50 -12.29
C SER A 437 0.42 -15.40 -12.47
N LEU A 438 0.92 -15.66 -13.69
CA LEU A 438 2.33 -15.46 -14.03
C LEU A 438 2.75 -13.98 -13.90
N ARG A 439 1.95 -13.05 -14.43
CA ARG A 439 2.21 -11.61 -14.29
C ARG A 439 2.25 -11.18 -12.82
N SER A 440 1.38 -11.75 -11.98
CA SER A 440 1.30 -11.42 -10.55
C SER A 440 2.54 -11.84 -9.76
N ALA A 441 3.31 -12.83 -10.23
CA ALA A 441 4.59 -13.22 -9.66
C ALA A 441 5.64 -12.09 -9.73
N ILE A 442 5.49 -11.11 -10.62
CA ILE A 442 6.40 -9.95 -10.72
C ILE A 442 6.03 -8.86 -9.69
N ALA A 443 4.81 -8.87 -9.14
CA ALA A 443 4.35 -7.82 -8.21
C ALA A 443 5.26 -7.63 -6.99
N PRO A 444 5.73 -8.70 -6.30
CA PRO A 444 6.62 -8.53 -5.15
C PRO A 444 8.00 -7.97 -5.52
N VAL A 445 8.48 -8.23 -6.73
CA VAL A 445 9.74 -7.68 -7.27
C VAL A 445 9.61 -6.18 -7.51
N LEU A 446 8.49 -5.73 -8.09
CA LEU A 446 8.21 -4.30 -8.31
C LEU A 446 8.04 -3.53 -6.99
N GLU A 447 7.36 -4.10 -6.00
CA GLU A 447 7.29 -3.46 -4.68
C GLU A 447 8.67 -3.40 -4.01
N THR A 448 9.49 -4.45 -4.17
CA THR A 448 10.87 -4.46 -3.66
C THR A 448 11.70 -3.35 -4.26
N LEU A 449 11.63 -3.16 -5.58
CA LEU A 449 12.27 -2.04 -6.27
C LEU A 449 11.91 -0.68 -5.64
N LEU A 450 10.63 -0.44 -5.40
CA LEU A 450 10.12 0.81 -4.83
C LEU A 450 10.58 1.04 -3.39
N LEU A 451 10.62 -0.03 -2.58
CA LEU A 451 11.08 0.04 -1.19
C LEU A 451 12.60 0.22 -1.10
N MET A 452 13.36 -0.46 -1.97
CA MET A 452 14.82 -0.35 -2.01
C MET A 452 15.28 0.98 -2.60
N ASP A 453 14.57 1.56 -3.56
CA ASP A 453 14.80 2.93 -4.03
C ASP A 453 14.72 3.95 -2.89
N ARG A 454 13.72 3.81 -2.01
CA ARG A 454 13.53 4.68 -0.84
C ARG A 454 14.61 4.48 0.21
N LEU A 455 15.00 3.24 0.46
CA LEU A 455 16.08 2.94 1.39
C LEU A 455 17.41 3.46 0.86
N LEU A 456 17.69 3.26 -0.43
CA LEU A 456 18.88 3.79 -1.09
C LEU A 456 18.92 5.31 -1.03
N TYR A 457 17.80 5.99 -1.29
CA TYR A 457 17.72 7.44 -1.19
C TYR A 457 18.19 7.93 0.18
N LEU A 458 17.73 7.28 1.27
CA LEU A 458 18.17 7.61 2.62
C LEU A 458 19.65 7.30 2.82
N LYS A 459 20.14 6.13 2.39
CA LYS A 459 21.55 5.74 2.51
C LYS A 459 22.50 6.72 1.84
N GLU A 460 22.14 7.20 0.65
CA GLU A 460 22.90 8.20 -0.10
C GLU A 460 23.01 9.56 0.62
N GLN A 461 22.23 9.83 1.67
CA GLN A 461 22.30 11.06 2.48
C GLN A 461 23.09 10.88 3.79
N GLU A 462 23.45 9.66 4.18
CA GLU A 462 24.12 9.40 5.48
C GLU A 462 25.48 10.13 5.59
N SER A 463 26.13 10.45 4.46
CA SER A 463 27.36 11.24 4.40
C SER A 463 27.14 12.76 4.38
N GLU A 464 25.95 13.24 4.01
CA GLU A 464 25.66 14.66 3.75
C GLU A 464 24.85 15.32 4.89
N VAL A 465 24.28 14.52 5.80
CA VAL A 465 23.30 14.95 6.83
C VAL A 465 23.74 14.40 8.21
N PRO A 466 23.38 15.04 9.35
CA PRO A 466 23.64 14.50 10.68
C PRO A 466 23.31 13.01 10.78
N SER A 467 24.25 12.22 11.34
CA SER A 467 24.21 10.76 11.35
C SER A 467 22.83 10.21 11.75
N PHE A 468 22.24 9.41 10.87
CA PHE A 468 21.01 8.67 11.13
C PHE A 468 21.17 7.22 10.69
N SER A 469 20.23 6.37 11.11
CA SER A 469 20.11 4.99 10.63
C SER A 469 18.79 4.85 9.88
N ALA A 470 18.80 4.08 8.79
CA ALA A 470 17.62 3.77 7.99
C ALA A 470 17.49 2.27 7.72
N MET A 471 16.26 1.76 7.78
CA MET A 471 15.96 0.34 7.56
C MET A 471 14.56 0.10 6.99
N LEU A 472 14.37 -1.11 6.48
CA LEU A 472 13.06 -1.67 6.12
C LEU A 472 12.63 -2.68 7.19
N LEU A 473 11.38 -2.55 7.66
CA LEU A 473 10.82 -3.37 8.72
C LEU A 473 9.44 -3.94 8.32
N PRO A 474 9.23 -5.27 8.35
CA PRO A 474 7.90 -5.88 8.22
C PRO A 474 7.11 -5.68 9.53
N VAL A 475 6.19 -4.71 9.53
CA VAL A 475 5.40 -4.31 10.71
C VAL A 475 4.08 -5.07 10.82
N PHE A 476 3.49 -5.46 9.69
CA PHE A 476 2.17 -6.11 9.66
C PHE A 476 2.27 -7.58 9.26
N ASP A 477 1.35 -8.38 9.78
CA ASP A 477 1.03 -9.69 9.22
C ASP A 477 0.63 -9.52 7.73
N PRO A 478 1.39 -10.11 6.77
CA PRO A 478 1.14 -9.94 5.35
C PRO A 478 -0.17 -10.61 4.88
N SER A 479 -0.75 -11.54 5.64
CA SER A 479 -2.06 -12.13 5.36
C SER A 479 -3.20 -11.16 5.71
N VAL A 480 -3.02 -10.33 6.74
CA VAL A 480 -3.99 -9.31 7.17
C VAL A 480 -3.80 -7.99 6.43
N SER A 481 -2.56 -7.47 6.40
CA SER A 481 -2.18 -6.28 5.64
C SER A 481 -0.95 -6.57 4.78
N PRO A 482 -1.15 -6.87 3.48
CA PRO A 482 -0.03 -7.34 2.66
C PRO A 482 1.05 -6.33 2.31
N ARG A 483 0.76 -5.04 2.50
CA ARG A 483 1.74 -3.95 2.34
C ARG A 483 2.34 -3.72 3.71
N ASN A 484 3.15 -4.69 4.13
CA ASN A 484 3.56 -4.83 5.52
C ASN A 484 4.88 -4.15 5.86
N MET A 485 5.57 -3.55 4.88
CA MET A 485 6.87 -2.95 5.07
C MET A 485 6.75 -1.46 5.45
N ALA A 486 7.45 -1.06 6.50
CA ALA A 486 7.71 0.34 6.83
C ALA A 486 9.15 0.71 6.47
N VAL A 487 9.33 1.89 5.89
CA VAL A 487 10.63 2.57 5.83
C VAL A 487 10.77 3.35 7.13
N VAL A 488 11.81 3.05 7.92
CA VAL A 488 12.08 3.69 9.21
C VAL A 488 13.44 4.35 9.15
N ALA A 489 13.52 5.62 9.54
CA ALA A 489 14.80 6.28 9.78
C ALA A 489 14.78 7.11 11.07
N THR A 490 15.92 7.11 11.78
CA THR A 490 16.08 7.75 13.10
C THR A 490 17.43 8.45 13.19
N ARG A 491 17.44 9.73 13.56
CA ARG A 491 18.68 10.49 13.80
C ARG A 491 19.36 10.02 15.09
N ARG A 492 20.69 9.92 15.07
CA ARG A 492 21.50 9.64 16.27
C ARG A 492 21.67 10.92 17.09
N LYS A 493 21.66 10.80 18.42
CA LYS A 493 22.01 11.93 19.28
C LYS A 493 23.52 12.16 19.24
N SER A 494 23.93 13.43 19.13
CA SER A 494 25.32 13.85 19.27
C SER A 494 25.85 13.45 20.66
N GLY A 495 26.81 12.50 20.69
CA GLY A 495 27.47 12.03 21.92
C GLY A 495 27.34 10.52 22.18
N ASP A 496 26.46 9.81 21.49
CA ASP A 496 26.30 8.36 21.66
C ASP A 496 27.32 7.59 20.80
N LYS A 497 28.42 7.15 21.44
CA LYS A 497 29.48 6.31 20.83
C LYS A 497 29.16 4.81 20.90
N THR A 498 27.91 4.44 21.14
CA THR A 498 27.51 3.03 21.11
C THR A 498 27.56 2.55 19.66
N SER A 499 28.22 1.41 19.47
CA SER A 499 28.29 0.67 18.22
C SER A 499 26.89 0.48 17.62
N SER A 500 26.83 0.22 16.33
CA SER A 500 25.63 -0.01 15.50
C SER A 500 24.60 -1.03 16.01
N GLU A 501 24.75 -1.57 17.22
CA GLU A 501 24.03 -2.71 17.77
C GLU A 501 22.91 -2.39 18.78
N SER A 502 22.54 -1.13 19.08
CA SER A 502 21.65 -0.90 20.25
C SER A 502 20.51 0.12 20.16
N LEU A 503 20.27 0.81 19.03
CA LEU A 503 19.11 1.72 18.98
C LEU A 503 17.79 1.01 18.61
N LEU A 504 17.87 -0.13 17.92
CA LEU A 504 16.72 -0.83 17.34
C LEU A 504 16.86 -2.37 17.36
N GLY A 505 17.67 -2.92 18.28
CA GLY A 505 17.81 -4.37 18.53
C GLY A 505 18.64 -5.12 17.50
#